data_AF-A0A955PND5-F1
#
_entry.id   AF-A0A955PND5-F1
#
_cell.length_a   1.000
_cell.length_b   1.000
_cell.length_c   1.000
_cell.angle_alpha   90.00
_cell.angle_beta   90.00
_cell.angle_gamma   90.00
#
_symmetry.space_group_name_H-M   'P 1'
#
loop_
_entity.id
_entity.type
_entity.pdbx_description
1 polymer ?
#
loop_
_entity_poly.entity_id
_entity_poly.type
_entity_poly.pdbx_seq_one_letter_code
_entity_poly.pdbx_strand_id
1 'polypeptide(L)'
;MPAPFGKPSLSNYERTFERVWIDHKTGWDGAYLHPSENMHNYGREISLDTGIASLVLMLDYPQEQKETLLIRYLQTGIDLYGILDNGGGWSADGGHASGRKWPIIMAGLLLERTDMAEIGMNYGPSSFGEDCQTYYDNQNYPRWGIRHCQDPTKESYNDESNPYRTCCTSNTWPPSALSAMLMGARELWNHEAFFDYVDRWVAAGGSH
;
A
#
# COMPACT_ATOMS: atom_id res chain seq x y z
N MET A 1 14.36 -2.04 -13.98
CA MET A 1 14.52 -0.74 -14.68
C MET A 1 15.94 -0.24 -14.48
N PRO A 2 16.56 0.46 -15.46
CA PRO A 2 17.89 1.04 -15.27
C PRO A 2 17.94 1.91 -14.01
N ALA A 3 18.97 1.76 -13.18
CA ALA A 3 19.12 2.56 -11.98
C ALA A 3 19.45 4.03 -12.35
N PRO A 4 18.83 5.03 -11.70
CA PRO A 4 19.12 6.43 -11.97
C PRO A 4 20.54 6.82 -11.51
N PHE A 5 21.07 7.93 -12.06
CA PHE A 5 22.28 8.55 -11.53
C PHE A 5 22.05 8.97 -10.07
N GLY A 6 22.92 8.54 -9.14
CA GLY A 6 22.69 8.72 -7.70
C GLY A 6 21.74 7.69 -7.08
N LYS A 7 21.78 6.44 -7.58
CA LYS A 7 20.98 5.30 -7.08
C LYS A 7 20.90 5.27 -5.54
N PRO A 8 19.70 5.06 -4.95
CA PRO A 8 19.54 5.12 -3.52
C PRO A 8 20.27 3.94 -2.83
N SER A 9 20.70 4.12 -1.59
CA SER A 9 21.34 3.03 -0.85
C SER A 9 20.30 2.01 -0.40
N LEU A 10 20.49 0.73 -0.72
CA LEU A 10 19.60 -0.36 -0.27
C LEU A 10 19.52 -0.42 1.26
N SER A 11 20.64 -0.15 1.94
CA SER A 11 20.73 -0.09 3.40
C SER A 11 19.72 0.87 4.05
N ASN A 12 19.33 1.94 3.34
CA ASN A 12 18.36 2.91 3.85
C ASN A 12 16.96 2.29 3.99
N TYR A 13 16.65 1.26 3.19
CA TYR A 13 15.37 0.56 3.21
C TYR A 13 15.45 -0.75 3.98
N GLU A 14 16.62 -1.42 3.98
CA GLU A 14 16.82 -2.67 4.72
C GLU A 14 16.51 -2.51 6.21
N ARG A 15 16.84 -1.36 6.81
CA ARG A 15 16.61 -1.09 8.23
C ARG A 15 15.12 -1.04 8.60
N THR A 16 14.27 -0.60 7.68
CA THR A 16 12.82 -0.44 7.87
C THR A 16 12.12 -1.78 8.07
N PHE A 17 12.60 -2.83 7.40
CA PHE A 17 12.00 -4.18 7.43
C PHE A 17 12.84 -5.17 8.26
N GLU A 18 13.83 -4.68 9.02
CA GLU A 18 14.80 -5.54 9.71
C GLU A 18 14.18 -6.38 10.83
N ARG A 19 13.20 -5.83 11.55
CA ARG A 19 12.54 -6.50 12.69
C ARG A 19 11.03 -6.60 12.45
N VAL A 20 10.34 -7.19 13.41
CA VAL A 20 8.89 -7.41 13.37
C VAL A 20 8.12 -6.09 13.30
N TRP A 21 7.05 -6.09 12.51
CA TRP A 21 5.97 -5.11 12.56
C TRP A 21 4.82 -5.65 13.41
N ILE A 22 4.39 -4.89 14.42
CA ILE A 22 3.25 -5.26 15.26
C ILE A 22 2.04 -4.49 14.75
N ASP A 23 1.26 -5.09 13.84
CA ASP A 23 0.21 -4.41 13.06
C ASP A 23 -1.17 -5.08 13.17
N HIS A 24 -1.36 -5.98 14.16
CA HIS A 24 -2.57 -6.80 14.31
C HIS A 24 -3.76 -6.06 14.94
N LYS A 25 -3.54 -4.89 15.56
CA LYS A 25 -4.61 -4.06 16.10
C LYS A 25 -5.13 -3.13 15.01
N THR A 26 -6.38 -3.34 14.62
CA THR A 26 -7.07 -2.52 13.62
C THR A 26 -7.44 -1.14 14.15
N GLY A 27 -7.44 -0.13 13.27
CA GLY A 27 -7.87 1.24 13.57
C GLY A 27 -6.71 2.16 14.00
N TRP A 28 -6.99 3.47 14.08
CA TRP A 28 -5.99 4.49 14.42
C TRP A 28 -5.29 4.26 15.76
N ASP A 29 -5.92 3.56 16.71
CA ASP A 29 -5.36 3.25 18.02
C ASP A 29 -4.34 2.10 18.00
N GLY A 30 -4.26 1.34 16.90
CA GLY A 30 -3.17 0.37 16.65
C GLY A 30 -1.79 1.01 16.60
N ALA A 31 -1.73 2.28 16.22
CA ALA A 31 -0.54 3.13 16.25
C ALA A 31 0.21 3.05 17.60
N TYR A 32 -0.51 2.99 18.73
CA TYR A 32 0.12 2.91 20.05
C TYR A 32 0.92 1.62 20.30
N LEU A 33 0.72 0.58 19.48
CA LEU A 33 1.43 -0.69 19.56
C LEU A 33 2.58 -0.80 18.56
N HIS A 34 2.69 0.12 17.60
CA HIS A 34 3.73 0.06 16.58
C HIS A 34 5.11 0.27 17.24
N PRO A 35 6.08 -0.64 17.03
CA PRO A 35 7.41 -0.49 17.60
C PRO A 35 8.13 0.67 16.92
N SER A 36 8.23 1.82 17.60
CA SER A 36 8.78 3.07 17.04
C SER A 36 10.20 2.95 16.48
N GLU A 37 10.97 1.98 16.96
CA GLU A 37 12.32 1.68 16.47
C GLU A 37 12.34 0.86 15.18
N ASN A 38 11.20 0.40 14.65
CA ASN A 38 11.20 -0.50 13.48
C ASN A 38 9.96 -0.43 12.58
N MET A 39 8.92 0.28 12.98
CA MET A 39 7.72 0.47 12.20
C MET A 39 7.27 1.91 12.38
N HIS A 40 7.06 2.64 11.28
CA HIS A 40 6.48 3.97 11.38
C HIS A 40 5.08 3.91 12.00
N ASN A 41 4.70 4.98 12.68
CA ASN A 41 3.47 5.00 13.44
C ASN A 41 2.21 5.18 12.57
N TYR A 42 2.36 5.82 11.41
CA TYR A 42 1.24 6.32 10.62
C TYR A 42 1.26 5.75 9.20
N GLY A 43 0.07 5.49 8.65
CA GLY A 43 -0.09 4.77 7.38
C GLY A 43 0.52 5.49 6.19
N ARG A 44 0.65 6.82 6.25
CA ARG A 44 1.38 7.62 5.24
C ARG A 44 2.82 7.13 5.09
N GLU A 45 3.59 7.14 6.18
CA GLU A 45 4.99 6.72 6.17
C GLU A 45 5.12 5.24 5.82
N ILE A 46 4.22 4.39 6.31
CA ILE A 46 4.24 2.95 6.01
C ILE A 46 3.94 2.68 4.52
N SER A 47 3.02 3.43 3.92
CA SER A 47 2.75 3.36 2.48
C SER A 47 3.97 3.81 1.66
N LEU A 48 4.70 4.81 2.12
CA LEU A 48 5.96 5.23 1.48
C LEU A 48 7.05 4.17 1.63
N ASP A 49 7.22 3.60 2.82
CA ASP A 49 8.20 2.54 3.09
C ASP A 49 7.98 1.35 2.15
N THR A 50 6.75 0.83 2.13
CA THR A 50 6.37 -0.36 1.38
C THR A 50 6.41 -0.13 -0.13
N GLY A 51 5.93 1.02 -0.58
CA GLY A 51 5.94 1.37 -2.00
C GLY A 51 7.36 1.64 -2.52
N ILE A 52 8.14 2.51 -1.85
CA ILE A 52 9.48 2.88 -2.30
C ILE A 52 10.43 1.68 -2.25
N ALA A 53 10.40 0.87 -1.18
CA ALA A 53 11.25 -0.31 -1.09
C ALA A 53 10.99 -1.30 -2.24
N SER A 54 9.72 -1.48 -2.61
CA SER A 54 9.37 -2.34 -3.75
C SER A 54 9.87 -1.78 -5.09
N LEU A 55 9.80 -0.46 -5.32
CA LEU A 55 10.42 0.16 -6.50
C LEU A 55 11.94 -0.02 -6.51
N VAL A 56 12.59 0.14 -5.36
CA VAL A 56 14.04 -0.03 -5.22
C VAL A 56 14.46 -1.46 -5.55
N LEU A 57 13.67 -2.47 -5.16
CA LEU A 57 13.89 -3.88 -5.55
C LEU A 57 13.77 -4.12 -7.06
N MET A 58 13.05 -3.26 -7.79
CA MET A 58 12.88 -3.32 -9.25
C MET A 58 13.97 -2.56 -10.02
N LEU A 59 14.86 -1.85 -9.33
CA LEU A 59 16.02 -1.21 -9.96
C LEU A 59 17.10 -2.24 -10.31
N ASP A 60 17.94 -1.85 -11.28
CA ASP A 60 19.04 -2.66 -11.77
C ASP A 60 20.23 -2.67 -10.79
N TYR A 61 20.09 -3.46 -9.73
CA TYR A 61 21.17 -3.88 -8.83
C TYR A 61 21.49 -5.36 -9.07
N PRO A 62 22.75 -5.78 -8.86
CA PRO A 62 23.08 -7.20 -8.73
C PRO A 62 22.14 -7.88 -7.74
N GLN A 63 21.73 -9.11 -8.03
CA GLN A 63 20.73 -9.81 -7.22
C GLN A 63 21.19 -9.99 -5.77
N GLU A 64 22.49 -10.25 -5.57
CA GLU A 64 23.13 -10.44 -4.27
C GLU A 64 23.03 -9.18 -3.41
N GLN A 65 22.99 -7.99 -4.02
CA GLN A 65 22.80 -6.74 -3.28
C GLN A 65 21.36 -6.58 -2.80
N LYS A 66 20.38 -7.09 -3.56
CA LYS A 66 18.95 -6.95 -3.24
C LYS A 66 18.47 -7.96 -2.21
N GLU A 67 19.21 -9.05 -2.02
CA GLU A 67 18.78 -10.21 -1.23
C GLU A 67 18.31 -9.82 0.18
N THR A 68 19.09 -9.03 0.92
CA THR A 68 18.74 -8.59 2.27
C THR A 68 17.42 -7.84 2.32
N LEU A 69 17.25 -6.82 1.45
CA LEU A 69 16.02 -6.04 1.39
C LEU A 69 14.84 -6.91 0.96
N LEU A 70 15.05 -7.79 -0.03
CA LEU A 70 14.01 -8.66 -0.56
C LEU A 70 13.47 -9.59 0.52
N ILE A 71 14.35 -10.34 1.20
CA ILE A 71 13.94 -11.29 2.25
C ILE A 71 13.13 -10.58 3.33
N ARG A 72 13.61 -9.42 3.80
CA ARG A 72 12.96 -8.64 4.85
C ARG A 72 11.59 -8.12 4.40
N TYR A 73 11.50 -7.60 3.16
CA TYR A 73 10.24 -7.12 2.59
C TYR A 73 9.21 -8.25 2.43
N LEU A 74 9.63 -9.41 1.93
CA LEU A 74 8.75 -10.57 1.77
C LEU A 74 8.28 -11.11 3.12
N GLN A 75 9.15 -11.12 4.14
CA GLN A 75 8.76 -11.49 5.49
C GLN A 75 7.65 -10.58 6.02
N THR A 76 7.75 -9.26 5.81
CA THR A 76 6.67 -8.33 6.17
C THR A 76 5.36 -8.65 5.43
N GLY A 77 5.42 -9.01 4.14
CA GLY A 77 4.25 -9.48 3.40
C GLY A 77 3.63 -10.76 3.98
N ILE A 78 4.45 -11.72 4.41
CA ILE A 78 4.00 -12.96 5.08
C ILE A 78 3.32 -12.65 6.41
N ASP A 79 3.92 -11.79 7.23
CA ASP A 79 3.38 -11.44 8.55
C ASP A 79 2.04 -10.70 8.43
N LEU A 80 1.94 -9.75 7.49
CA LEU A 80 0.70 -9.04 7.19
C LEU A 80 -0.38 -9.99 6.66
N TYR A 81 -0.03 -10.93 5.79
CA TYR A 81 -0.98 -11.94 5.35
C TYR A 81 -1.49 -12.81 6.51
N GLY A 82 -0.62 -13.19 7.44
CA GLY A 82 -1.03 -13.92 8.64
C GLY A 82 -2.07 -13.15 9.47
N ILE A 83 -1.94 -11.82 9.58
CA ILE A 83 -2.95 -10.96 10.24
C ILE A 83 -4.27 -11.00 9.46
N LEU A 84 -4.22 -10.82 8.15
CA LEU A 84 -5.39 -10.80 7.27
C LEU A 84 -6.17 -12.13 7.33
N ASP A 85 -5.46 -13.26 7.22
CA ASP A 85 -6.02 -14.62 7.24
C ASP A 85 -6.66 -14.97 8.59
N ASN A 86 -6.24 -14.31 9.67
CA ASN A 86 -6.83 -14.45 11.01
C ASN A 86 -7.94 -13.42 11.31
N GLY A 87 -8.53 -12.81 10.26
CA GLY A 87 -9.67 -11.90 10.37
C GLY A 87 -9.30 -10.44 10.67
N GLY A 88 -8.03 -10.08 10.57
CA GLY A 88 -7.57 -8.70 10.61
C GLY A 88 -7.84 -7.93 9.31
N GLY A 89 -7.38 -6.69 9.27
CA GLY A 89 -7.50 -5.84 8.08
C GLY A 89 -7.23 -4.37 8.39
N TRP A 90 -7.01 -3.59 7.34
CA TRP A 90 -6.66 -2.18 7.42
C TRP A 90 -7.68 -1.37 6.63
N SER A 91 -8.92 -1.29 7.13
CA SER A 91 -9.98 -0.49 6.49
C SER A 91 -9.69 1.01 6.54
N ALA A 92 -10.40 1.78 5.72
CA ALA A 92 -10.25 3.23 5.66
C ALA A 92 -10.42 3.92 7.02
N ASP A 93 -9.33 4.52 7.51
CA ASP A 93 -9.31 5.31 8.73
C ASP A 93 -8.40 6.53 8.56
N GLY A 94 -8.87 7.51 7.78
CA GLY A 94 -8.06 8.68 7.43
C GLY A 94 -6.81 8.26 6.66
N GLY A 95 -5.62 8.52 7.22
CA GLY A 95 -4.34 8.10 6.64
C GLY A 95 -3.63 6.97 7.39
N HIS A 96 -4.33 6.22 8.25
CA HIS A 96 -3.71 5.18 9.09
C HIS A 96 -3.48 3.85 8.36
N ALA A 97 -4.29 3.53 7.35
CA ALA A 97 -4.47 2.15 6.91
C ALA A 97 -3.74 1.77 5.61
N SER A 98 -3.17 2.74 4.89
CA SER A 98 -2.46 2.47 3.63
C SER A 98 -1.13 1.74 3.83
N GLY A 99 -0.69 1.02 2.79
CA GLY A 99 0.63 0.42 2.68
C GLY A 99 0.68 -1.09 2.89
N ARG A 100 -0.41 -1.76 3.27
CA ARG A 100 -0.37 -3.20 3.64
C ARG A 100 -0.72 -4.15 2.51
N LYS A 101 -1.51 -3.71 1.54
CA LYS A 101 -1.99 -4.58 0.47
C LYS A 101 -0.85 -5.03 -0.46
N TRP A 102 -0.02 -4.09 -0.90
CA TRP A 102 1.04 -4.36 -1.88
C TRP A 102 2.09 -5.38 -1.39
N PRO A 103 2.66 -5.27 -0.17
CA PRO A 103 3.62 -6.26 0.33
C PRO A 103 3.10 -7.70 0.31
N ILE A 104 1.82 -7.90 0.63
CA ILE A 104 1.19 -9.23 0.62
C ILE A 104 1.12 -9.79 -0.80
N ILE A 105 0.63 -9.00 -1.77
CA ILE A 105 0.52 -9.41 -3.17
C ILE A 105 1.91 -9.70 -3.75
N MET A 106 2.88 -8.82 -3.53
CA MET A 106 4.24 -9.01 -4.03
C MET A 106 4.91 -10.25 -3.43
N ALA A 107 4.71 -10.51 -2.13
CA ALA A 107 5.17 -11.74 -1.48
C ALA A 107 4.51 -12.99 -2.09
N GLY A 108 3.19 -12.94 -2.31
CA GLY A 108 2.46 -14.02 -2.98
C GLY A 108 2.99 -14.32 -4.38
N LEU A 109 3.26 -13.28 -5.17
CA LEU A 109 3.83 -13.40 -6.51
C LEU A 109 5.21 -14.07 -6.51
N LEU A 110 6.13 -13.62 -5.65
CA LEU A 110 7.52 -14.10 -5.65
C LEU A 110 7.70 -15.46 -4.97
N LEU A 111 6.76 -15.84 -4.08
CA LEU A 111 6.76 -17.14 -3.39
C LEU A 111 5.81 -18.15 -4.06
N GLU A 112 5.18 -17.78 -5.18
CA GLU A 112 4.21 -18.60 -5.92
C GLU A 112 3.03 -19.08 -5.02
N ARG A 113 2.55 -18.18 -4.16
CA ARG A 113 1.45 -18.38 -3.21
C ARG A 113 0.19 -17.65 -3.67
N THR A 114 -0.72 -18.37 -4.34
CA THR A 114 -1.96 -17.80 -4.88
C THR A 114 -2.88 -17.23 -3.81
N ASP A 115 -2.93 -17.84 -2.64
CA ASP A 115 -3.71 -17.38 -1.49
C ASP A 115 -3.30 -15.98 -1.01
N MET A 116 -2.00 -15.65 -1.12
CA MET A 116 -1.45 -14.32 -0.86
C MET A 116 -1.54 -13.39 -2.09
N ALA A 117 -1.28 -13.89 -3.29
CA ALA A 117 -1.27 -13.06 -4.50
C ALA A 117 -2.68 -12.55 -4.85
N GLU A 118 -3.72 -13.36 -4.59
CA GLU A 118 -5.11 -13.09 -4.95
C GLU A 118 -5.91 -12.46 -3.80
N ILE A 119 -5.25 -11.84 -2.80
CA ILE A 119 -5.98 -11.20 -1.69
C ILE A 119 -6.95 -10.10 -2.13
N GLY A 120 -6.74 -9.47 -3.29
CA GLY A 120 -7.70 -8.52 -3.86
C GLY A 120 -9.00 -9.18 -4.32
N MET A 121 -8.97 -10.48 -4.66
CA MET A 121 -10.14 -11.27 -5.04
C MET A 121 -10.77 -11.96 -3.82
N ASN A 122 -9.92 -12.42 -2.89
CA ASN A 122 -10.33 -13.20 -1.73
C ASN A 122 -10.89 -12.33 -0.59
N TYR A 123 -10.52 -11.05 -0.55
CA TYR A 123 -10.95 -10.10 0.49
C TYR A 123 -11.61 -8.88 -0.15
N GLY A 124 -12.66 -8.37 0.49
CA GLY A 124 -13.42 -7.23 -0.01
C GLY A 124 -12.68 -5.90 0.12
N PRO A 125 -13.15 -4.83 -0.57
CA PRO A 125 -12.50 -3.52 -0.56
C PRO A 125 -12.47 -2.86 0.83
N SER A 126 -13.28 -3.34 1.78
CA SER A 126 -13.24 -2.88 3.18
C SER A 126 -12.01 -3.35 3.95
N SER A 127 -11.26 -4.33 3.45
CA SER A 127 -10.07 -4.87 4.12
C SER A 127 -8.83 -3.99 3.96
N PHE A 128 -8.81 -3.08 2.98
CA PHE A 128 -7.66 -2.24 2.66
C PHE A 128 -8.07 -0.79 2.46
N GLY A 129 -7.27 0.13 3.01
CA GLY A 129 -7.55 1.57 2.96
C GLY A 129 -7.50 2.08 1.53
N GLU A 130 -6.53 1.62 0.74
CA GLU A 130 -6.37 1.96 -0.67
C GLU A 130 -7.64 1.69 -1.48
N ASP A 131 -8.26 0.53 -1.26
CA ASP A 131 -9.47 0.14 -1.99
C ASP A 131 -10.71 0.82 -1.41
N CYS A 132 -10.82 0.88 -0.08
CA CYS A 132 -11.98 1.49 0.55
C CYS A 132 -12.09 3.00 0.28
N GLN A 133 -10.96 3.65 -0.03
CA GLN A 133 -10.86 5.08 -0.27
C GLN A 133 -10.86 5.47 -1.75
N THR A 134 -10.92 4.52 -2.68
CA THR A 134 -10.97 4.79 -4.12
C THR A 134 -12.16 4.09 -4.76
N TYR A 135 -12.86 4.75 -5.66
CA TYR A 135 -14.07 4.21 -6.28
C TYR A 135 -14.38 4.91 -7.60
N TYR A 136 -15.26 4.32 -8.41
CA TYR A 136 -15.84 5.01 -9.55
C TYR A 136 -17.18 5.62 -9.15
N ASP A 137 -17.40 6.90 -9.48
CA ASP A 137 -18.73 7.49 -9.38
C ASP A 137 -19.67 7.00 -10.49
N ASN A 138 -20.92 7.48 -10.49
CA ASN A 138 -21.93 7.10 -11.48
C ASN A 138 -21.57 7.51 -12.92
N GLN A 139 -20.55 8.33 -13.12
CA GLN A 139 -20.02 8.73 -14.42
C GLN A 139 -18.76 7.92 -14.80
N ASN A 140 -18.46 6.86 -14.06
CA ASN A 140 -17.25 6.07 -14.21
C ASN A 140 -15.96 6.89 -14.05
N TYR A 141 -16.02 7.95 -13.25
CA TYR A 141 -14.86 8.79 -12.97
C TYR A 141 -14.20 8.33 -11.67
N PRO A 142 -12.88 8.10 -11.64
CA PRO A 142 -12.20 7.63 -10.45
C PRO A 142 -12.16 8.74 -9.40
N ARG A 143 -12.66 8.45 -8.21
CA ARG A 143 -12.82 9.36 -7.08
C ARG A 143 -12.07 8.84 -5.87
N TRP A 144 -11.79 9.75 -4.95
CA TRP A 144 -11.40 9.41 -3.59
C TRP A 144 -12.48 9.77 -2.60
N GLY A 145 -12.59 8.97 -1.55
CA GLY A 145 -13.43 9.26 -0.40
C GLY A 145 -12.77 8.75 0.87
N ILE A 146 -12.79 9.53 1.94
CA ILE A 146 -12.11 9.15 3.18
C ILE A 146 -12.54 7.78 3.70
N ARG A 147 -13.81 7.36 3.47
CA ARG A 147 -14.41 6.09 3.92
C ARG A 147 -15.52 5.61 2.97
N HIS A 148 -15.34 5.76 1.66
CA HIS A 148 -16.40 5.48 0.66
C HIS A 148 -17.03 4.08 0.84
N CYS A 149 -16.21 3.05 1.00
CA CYS A 149 -16.72 1.68 1.10
C CYS A 149 -17.59 1.40 2.34
N GLN A 150 -17.53 2.25 3.37
CA GLN A 150 -18.29 2.07 4.61
C GLN A 150 -19.71 2.62 4.50
N ASP A 151 -19.86 3.80 3.88
CA ASP A 151 -21.16 4.39 3.59
C ASP A 151 -21.04 5.32 2.36
N PRO A 152 -21.35 4.83 1.15
CA PRO A 152 -21.23 5.61 -0.08
C PRO A 152 -22.29 6.72 -0.16
N THR A 153 -23.34 6.69 0.67
CA THR A 153 -24.42 7.69 0.66
C THR A 153 -24.10 8.91 1.51
N LYS A 154 -23.13 8.79 2.43
CA LYS A 154 -22.71 9.86 3.31
C LYS A 154 -21.75 10.81 2.62
N GLU A 155 -22.20 12.02 2.32
CA GLU A 155 -21.42 13.05 1.60
C GLU A 155 -20.02 13.27 2.19
N SER A 156 -19.91 13.40 3.52
CA SER A 156 -18.61 13.61 4.18
C SER A 156 -17.61 12.47 3.99
N TYR A 157 -18.07 11.26 3.62
CA TYR A 157 -17.18 10.12 3.33
C TYR A 157 -16.63 10.12 1.91
N ASN A 158 -17.17 10.99 1.06
CA ASN A 158 -16.86 11.11 -0.37
C ASN A 158 -16.29 12.49 -0.73
N ASP A 159 -16.02 13.33 0.27
CA ASP A 159 -15.53 14.69 0.09
C ASP A 159 -14.05 14.72 -0.29
N GLU A 160 -13.76 14.95 -1.58
CA GLU A 160 -12.39 15.08 -2.10
C GLU A 160 -11.65 16.34 -1.62
N SER A 161 -12.31 17.29 -0.94
CA SER A 161 -11.65 18.42 -0.29
C SER A 161 -11.03 18.08 1.08
N ASN A 162 -11.29 16.86 1.57
CA ASN A 162 -10.78 16.41 2.85
C ASN A 162 -9.23 16.35 2.86
N PRO A 163 -8.57 16.93 3.88
CA PRO A 163 -7.11 17.02 3.91
C PRO A 163 -6.40 15.66 3.95
N TYR A 164 -7.04 14.59 4.44
CA TYR A 164 -6.44 13.24 4.41
C TYR A 164 -6.13 12.74 3.00
N ARG A 165 -6.86 13.25 1.99
CA ARG A 165 -6.60 12.94 0.58
C ARG A 165 -5.20 13.35 0.17
N THR A 166 -4.76 14.54 0.56
CA THR A 166 -3.52 15.16 0.07
C THR A 166 -2.37 14.99 1.05
N CYS A 167 -2.62 15.11 2.36
CA CYS A 167 -1.55 15.05 3.36
C CYS A 167 -1.00 13.65 3.56
N CYS A 168 -1.80 12.62 3.26
CA CYS A 168 -1.68 11.35 3.96
C CYS A 168 -1.97 10.09 3.15
N THR A 169 -2.77 10.17 2.07
CA THR A 169 -3.14 8.98 1.28
C THR A 169 -2.61 9.09 -0.15
N SER A 170 -3.25 9.91 -0.99
CA SER A 170 -2.98 9.99 -2.44
C SER A 170 -1.53 10.29 -2.79
N ASN A 171 -0.82 11.07 -1.97
CA ASN A 171 0.59 11.40 -2.18
C ASN A 171 1.55 10.22 -1.94
N THR A 172 1.09 9.12 -1.35
CA THR A 172 1.92 7.95 -0.97
C THR A 172 1.65 6.69 -1.77
N TRP A 173 0.56 6.66 -2.54
CA TRP A 173 0.16 5.52 -3.35
C TRP A 173 0.91 5.33 -4.69
N PRO A 174 1.46 6.38 -5.35
CA PRO A 174 2.12 6.20 -6.65
C PRO A 174 3.25 5.16 -6.66
N PRO A 175 4.12 5.06 -5.63
CA PRO A 175 5.16 4.02 -5.61
C PRO A 175 4.60 2.60 -5.67
N SER A 176 3.63 2.26 -4.82
CA SER A 176 3.01 0.93 -4.79
C SER A 176 2.21 0.63 -6.05
N ALA A 177 1.45 1.60 -6.56
CA ALA A 177 0.70 1.45 -7.80
C ALA A 177 1.64 1.17 -8.99
N LEU A 178 2.74 1.94 -9.11
CA LEU A 178 3.73 1.74 -10.15
C LEU A 178 4.40 0.36 -10.04
N SER A 179 4.77 -0.05 -8.83
CA SER A 179 5.33 -1.39 -8.59
C SER A 179 4.38 -2.51 -8.97
N ALA A 180 3.10 -2.41 -8.59
CA ALA A 180 2.09 -3.38 -8.99
C ALA A 180 1.92 -3.44 -10.52
N MET A 181 1.89 -2.29 -11.19
CA MET A 181 1.83 -2.24 -12.67
C MET A 181 3.06 -2.87 -13.34
N LEU A 182 4.26 -2.59 -12.85
CA LEU A 182 5.51 -3.14 -13.39
C LEU A 182 5.60 -4.67 -13.23
N MET A 183 4.95 -5.24 -12.21
CA MET A 183 4.88 -6.68 -11.99
C MET A 183 3.66 -7.33 -12.64
N GLY A 184 2.82 -6.59 -13.36
CA GLY A 184 1.59 -7.12 -13.96
C GLY A 184 0.52 -7.51 -12.94
N ALA A 185 0.57 -6.94 -11.72
CA ALA A 185 -0.28 -7.33 -10.59
C ALA A 185 -1.61 -6.56 -10.52
N ARG A 186 -2.01 -5.85 -11.58
CA ARG A 186 -3.23 -5.02 -11.60
C ARG A 186 -4.48 -5.87 -11.41
N GLU A 187 -4.57 -7.01 -12.10
CA GLU A 187 -5.66 -7.98 -11.93
C GLU A 187 -5.67 -8.62 -10.54
N LEU A 188 -4.49 -8.91 -9.98
CA LEU A 188 -4.34 -9.48 -8.63
C LEU A 188 -4.74 -8.50 -7.52
N TRP A 189 -4.47 -7.21 -7.75
CA TRP A 189 -4.97 -6.14 -6.87
C TRP A 189 -6.49 -6.05 -6.93
N ASN A 190 -7.11 -6.35 -8.08
CA ASN A 190 -8.57 -6.44 -8.24
C ASN A 190 -9.34 -5.17 -7.80
N HIS A 191 -8.77 -3.99 -8.07
CA HIS A 191 -9.44 -2.71 -7.78
C HIS A 191 -8.96 -1.62 -8.74
N GLU A 192 -9.53 -1.61 -9.94
CA GLU A 192 -9.17 -0.69 -11.03
C GLU A 192 -9.27 0.80 -10.64
N ALA A 193 -10.27 1.14 -9.81
CA ALA A 193 -10.47 2.49 -9.33
C ALA A 193 -9.25 3.06 -8.59
N PHE A 194 -8.46 2.22 -7.90
CA PHE A 194 -7.23 2.65 -7.24
C PHE A 194 -6.18 3.13 -8.27
N PHE A 195 -5.94 2.34 -9.31
CA PHE A 195 -4.94 2.68 -10.33
C PHE A 195 -5.35 3.91 -11.12
N ASP A 196 -6.60 3.95 -11.59
CA ASP A 196 -7.10 5.09 -12.36
C ASP A 196 -7.15 6.37 -11.52
N TYR A 197 -7.45 6.26 -10.22
CA TYR A 197 -7.36 7.38 -9.30
C TYR A 197 -5.92 7.89 -9.14
N VAL A 198 -4.96 6.98 -8.96
CA VAL A 198 -3.54 7.33 -8.82
C VAL A 198 -3.04 8.01 -10.10
N ASP A 199 -3.37 7.48 -11.27
CA ASP A 199 -3.02 8.08 -12.56
C ASP A 199 -3.61 9.49 -12.68
N ARG A 200 -4.89 9.67 -12.32
CA ARG A 200 -5.55 10.98 -12.28
C ARG A 200 -4.85 11.94 -11.33
N TRP A 201 -4.49 11.49 -10.12
CA TRP A 201 -3.81 12.29 -9.11
C TRP A 201 -2.43 12.77 -9.57
N VAL A 202 -1.65 11.87 -10.19
CA VAL A 202 -0.34 12.20 -10.76
C VAL A 202 -0.48 13.16 -11.94
N ALA A 203 -1.44 12.92 -12.84
CA ALA A 203 -1.71 13.81 -13.99
C ALA A 203 -2.14 15.22 -13.57
N ALA A 204 -2.83 15.34 -12.43
CA ALA A 204 -3.22 16.61 -11.83
C ALA A 204 -2.07 17.31 -11.05
N GLY A 205 -0.84 16.81 -11.09
CA GLY A 205 0.32 17.43 -10.42
C GLY A 205 0.38 17.19 -8.90
N GLY A 206 -0.34 16.19 -8.39
CA GLY A 206 -0.19 15.70 -7.01
C GLY A 206 -0.54 16.69 -5.90
N SER A 207 -1.42 17.67 -6.17
CA SER A 207 -1.72 18.75 -5.22
C SER A 207 -3.16 19.29 -5.27
N HIS A 208 -4.07 18.64 -6.00
CA HIS A 208 -5.44 19.14 -6.25
C HIS A 208 -6.50 18.18 -5.73
#